data_AF-A0A838KUQ8-F1
#
_entry.id   AF-A0A838KUQ8-F1
#
_cell.length_a   1.000
_cell.length_b   1.000
_cell.length_c   1.000
_cell.angle_alpha   90.00
_cell.angle_beta   90.00
_cell.angle_gamma   90.00
#
_symmetry.space_group_name_H-M   'P 1'
#
loop_
_entity.id
_entity.type
_entity.pdbx_description
1 polymer ?
#
loop_
_entity_poly.entity_id
_entity_poly.type
_entity_poly.pdbx_seq_one_letter_code
_entity_poly.pdbx_strand_id
1 'polypeptide(L)'
;MTGRRVALDECPWLEGPAGDVDVIGGDFFARFADREGLMMLTIGPPRGLVENFTALAGPYCDPTQVDAQVAEFYEQTSEYEFDVWSEWRGGFRSLGNALAAIFSRRLQQLNVPLSPLDTSQGISTAVIQLVDPAGAVQQTA
;
A
#
# COMPACT_ATOMS: atom_id res chain seq x y z
N MET A 1 1.01 27.29 2.75
CA MET A 1 0.64 26.44 1.60
C MET A 1 1.80 25.49 1.37
N THR A 2 1.58 24.17 1.36
CA THR A 2 2.65 23.15 1.38
C THR A 2 2.81 22.38 0.05
N GLY A 3 2.27 22.87 -1.06
CA GLY A 3 2.31 22.18 -2.36
C GLY A 3 2.60 23.09 -3.55
N ARG A 4 3.15 22.51 -4.61
CA ARG A 4 3.44 23.14 -5.92
C ARG A 4 2.98 22.20 -7.04
N ARG A 5 2.37 22.75 -8.11
CA ARG A 5 2.08 21.98 -9.33
C ARG A 5 3.37 21.74 -10.10
N VAL A 6 3.56 20.53 -10.59
CA VAL A 6 4.71 20.12 -11.39
C VAL A 6 4.20 19.46 -12.67
N ALA A 7 4.97 19.61 -13.75
CA ALA A 7 4.75 18.83 -14.96
C ALA A 7 5.44 17.46 -14.78
N LEU A 8 4.79 16.38 -15.21
CA LEU A 8 5.30 15.01 -14.99
C LEU A 8 6.53 14.72 -15.86
N ASP A 9 6.66 15.36 -17.02
CA ASP A 9 7.88 15.29 -17.85
C ASP A 9 9.12 15.83 -17.13
N GLU A 10 8.95 16.84 -16.28
CA GLU A 10 10.01 17.37 -15.41
C GLU A 10 10.27 16.48 -14.18
N CYS A 11 9.30 15.64 -13.78
CA CYS A 11 9.39 14.74 -12.63
C CYS A 11 8.83 13.35 -12.95
N PRO A 12 9.46 12.56 -13.85
CA PRO A 12 8.90 11.29 -14.31
C PRO A 12 8.72 10.27 -13.18
N TRP A 13 9.50 10.40 -12.10
CA TRP A 13 9.39 9.57 -10.91
C TRP A 13 8.07 9.76 -10.12
N LEU A 14 7.29 10.81 -10.42
CA LEU A 14 5.93 11.01 -9.89
C LEU A 14 4.85 10.35 -10.76
N GLU A 15 5.21 9.84 -11.93
CA GLU A 15 4.30 9.16 -12.83
C GLU A 15 4.03 7.75 -12.28
N GLY A 16 2.86 7.59 -11.65
CA GLY A 16 2.39 6.33 -11.08
C GLY A 16 0.94 6.06 -11.42
N PRO A 17 0.38 4.94 -10.95
CA PRO A 17 -1.01 4.57 -11.19
C PRO A 17 -1.96 5.65 -10.70
N ALA A 18 -2.70 6.24 -11.65
CA ALA A 18 -3.75 7.19 -11.33
C ALA A 18 -5.12 6.50 -11.42
N GLY A 19 -5.86 6.55 -10.31
CA GLY A 19 -7.26 6.18 -10.21
C GLY A 19 -8.18 7.07 -11.03
N ASP A 20 -9.27 6.51 -11.52
CA ASP A 20 -10.38 7.32 -12.04
C ASP A 20 -11.12 7.99 -10.86
N VAL A 21 -11.75 9.14 -11.11
CA VAL A 21 -12.33 10.02 -10.09
C VAL A 21 -13.47 9.37 -9.30
N ASP A 22 -14.07 8.29 -9.82
CA ASP A 22 -15.33 7.77 -9.29
C ASP A 22 -15.19 6.55 -8.35
N VAL A 23 -14.16 5.70 -8.47
CA VAL A 23 -14.00 4.50 -7.58
C VAL A 23 -12.55 4.01 -7.45
N ILE A 24 -11.91 4.29 -6.30
CA ILE A 24 -10.72 3.55 -5.83
C ILE A 24 -11.20 2.37 -4.98
N GLY A 25 -11.57 1.28 -5.65
CA GLY A 25 -11.95 0.00 -5.02
C GLY A 25 -10.91 -1.09 -5.27
N GLY A 26 -11.09 -2.28 -4.71
CA GLY A 26 -10.16 -3.41 -4.88
C GLY A 26 -9.85 -3.76 -6.34
N ASP A 27 -10.77 -3.48 -7.26
CA ASP A 27 -10.60 -3.74 -8.69
C ASP A 27 -9.76 -2.69 -9.44
N PHE A 28 -9.26 -1.66 -8.76
CA PHE A 28 -8.46 -0.60 -9.39
C PHE A 28 -7.26 -1.17 -10.15
N PHE A 29 -6.47 -2.03 -9.50
CA PHE A 29 -5.27 -2.59 -10.10
C PHE A 29 -5.57 -3.59 -11.21
N ALA A 30 -6.70 -4.30 -11.14
CA ALA A 30 -7.17 -5.16 -12.23
C ALA A 30 -7.49 -4.33 -13.49
N ARG A 31 -8.26 -3.24 -13.33
CA ARG A 31 -8.57 -2.33 -14.46
C ARG A 31 -7.34 -1.63 -15.01
N PHE A 32 -6.42 -1.25 -14.12
CA PHE A 32 -5.16 -0.66 -14.52
C PHE A 32 -4.33 -1.65 -15.36
N ALA A 33 -4.21 -2.91 -14.90
CA ALA A 33 -3.53 -3.96 -15.63
C ALA A 33 -4.13 -4.19 -17.03
N ASP A 34 -5.45 -4.30 -17.13
CA ASP A 34 -6.15 -4.49 -18.40
C ASP A 34 -5.89 -3.34 -19.40
N ARG A 35 -5.85 -2.09 -18.91
CA ARG A 35 -5.60 -0.91 -19.74
C ARG A 35 -4.16 -0.86 -20.26
N GLU A 36 -3.20 -1.20 -19.41
CA GLU A 36 -1.77 -1.16 -19.75
C GLU A 36 -1.29 -2.48 -20.41
N GLY A 37 -2.15 -3.48 -20.55
CA GLY A 37 -1.80 -4.80 -21.10
C GLY A 37 -0.89 -5.62 -20.19
N LEU A 38 -1.01 -5.43 -18.87
CA LEU A 38 -0.23 -6.11 -17.84
C LEU A 38 -1.01 -7.28 -17.24
N MET A 39 -0.28 -8.24 -16.65
CA MET A 39 -0.84 -9.34 -15.88
C MET A 39 -0.67 -9.07 -14.37
N MET A 40 -1.73 -9.32 -13.60
CA MET A 40 -1.71 -9.16 -12.15
C MET A 40 -1.34 -10.48 -11.47
N LEU A 41 -0.28 -10.45 -10.66
CA LEU A 41 0.19 -11.55 -9.83
C LEU A 41 -0.12 -11.28 -8.36
N THR A 42 -0.98 -12.11 -7.77
CA THR A 42 -1.40 -12.02 -6.37
C THR A 42 -0.93 -13.20 -5.50
N ILE A 43 -0.42 -14.25 -6.15
CA ILE A 43 0.12 -15.47 -5.53
C ILE A 43 1.40 -15.83 -6.29
N GLY A 44 2.43 -16.29 -5.59
CA GLY A 44 3.70 -16.61 -6.21
C GLY A 44 4.85 -16.66 -5.20
N PRO A 45 6.11 -16.60 -5.69
CA PRO A 45 7.28 -16.50 -4.81
C PRO A 45 7.24 -15.22 -3.95
N PRO A 46 8.10 -15.15 -2.91
CA PRO A 46 8.29 -13.94 -2.11
C PRO A 46 8.50 -12.72 -2.99
N ARG A 47 7.80 -11.64 -2.66
CA ARG A 47 7.84 -10.36 -3.40
C ARG A 47 7.69 -9.21 -2.43
N GLY A 48 8.23 -8.07 -2.81
CA GLY A 48 8.23 -6.88 -1.97
C GLY A 48 7.86 -5.64 -2.74
N LEU A 49 7.55 -4.59 -1.98
CA LEU A 49 7.25 -3.26 -2.49
C LEU A 49 8.41 -2.70 -3.35
N VAL A 50 9.64 -3.17 -3.09
CA VAL A 50 10.82 -2.85 -3.88
C VAL A 50 11.46 -4.17 -4.30
N GLU A 51 11.76 -4.36 -5.59
CA GLU A 51 12.43 -5.60 -6.05
C GLU A 51 13.87 -5.73 -5.54
N ASN A 52 14.57 -4.61 -5.47
CA ASN A 52 15.94 -4.55 -4.98
C ASN A 52 16.14 -3.22 -4.25
N PHE A 53 16.37 -3.28 -2.95
CA PHE A 53 16.49 -2.13 -2.08
C PHE A 53 17.68 -1.23 -2.47
N THR A 54 18.71 -1.80 -3.10
CA THR A 54 19.84 -1.02 -3.62
C THR A 54 19.46 -0.08 -4.76
N ALA A 55 18.33 -0.31 -5.43
CA ALA A 55 17.80 0.61 -6.44
C ALA A 55 17.40 1.97 -5.87
N LEU A 56 17.20 2.08 -4.56
CA LEU A 56 16.94 3.34 -3.85
C LEU A 56 18.21 4.17 -3.62
N ALA A 57 19.39 3.66 -4.01
CA ALA A 57 20.64 4.39 -3.87
C ALA A 57 20.59 5.74 -4.60
N GLY A 58 20.95 6.80 -3.90
CA GLY A 58 20.98 8.14 -4.46
C GLY A 58 21.76 9.11 -3.57
N PRO A 59 21.85 10.39 -3.97
CA PRO A 59 22.62 11.40 -3.23
C PRO A 59 22.22 11.57 -1.76
N TYR A 60 21.00 11.15 -1.41
CA TYR A 60 20.41 11.28 -0.07
C TYR A 60 20.02 9.93 0.55
N CYS A 61 20.33 8.81 -0.11
CA CYS A 61 20.00 7.47 0.38
C CYS A 61 21.18 6.54 0.10
N ASP A 62 21.79 6.04 1.17
CA ASP A 62 22.80 4.99 1.13
C ASP A 62 22.18 3.69 1.68
N PRO A 63 21.81 2.74 0.80
CA PRO A 63 21.17 1.49 1.21
C PRO A 63 22.02 0.66 2.18
N THR A 64 23.34 0.83 2.17
CA THR A 64 24.25 0.05 3.04
C THR A 64 24.19 0.48 4.51
N GLN A 65 23.59 1.64 4.79
CA GLN A 65 23.36 2.13 6.16
C GLN A 65 22.02 1.66 6.74
N VAL A 66 21.18 1.02 5.92
CA VAL A 66 19.90 0.48 6.36
C VAL A 66 20.13 -0.92 6.94
N ASP A 67 19.45 -1.23 8.03
CA ASP A 67 19.50 -2.56 8.63
C ASP A 67 19.01 -3.62 7.62
N ALA A 68 19.72 -4.74 7.54
CA ALA A 68 19.42 -5.80 6.58
C ALA A 68 17.99 -6.34 6.73
N GLN A 69 17.43 -6.37 7.95
CA GLN A 69 16.06 -6.81 8.19
C GLN A 69 15.03 -5.84 7.62
N VAL A 70 15.35 -4.54 7.62
CA VAL A 70 14.49 -3.51 7.02
C VAL A 70 14.52 -3.64 5.49
N ALA A 71 15.71 -3.82 4.92
CA ALA A 71 15.85 -4.05 3.48
C ALA A 71 15.09 -5.32 3.04
N GLU A 72 15.29 -6.44 3.74
CA GLU A 72 14.60 -7.72 3.48
C GLU A 72 13.09 -7.57 3.57
N PHE A 73 12.58 -6.84 4.57
CA PHE A 73 11.15 -6.56 4.70
C PHE A 73 10.57 -5.82 3.48
N TYR A 74 11.29 -4.85 2.92
CA TYR A 74 10.83 -4.14 1.72
C TYR A 74 10.96 -4.98 0.44
N GLU A 75 11.91 -5.91 0.39
CA GLU A 75 12.13 -6.83 -0.73
C GLU A 75 11.22 -8.05 -0.71
N GLN A 76 10.71 -8.44 0.46
CA GLN A 76 9.87 -9.63 0.65
C GLN A 76 8.62 -9.32 1.49
N THR A 77 8.04 -8.14 1.31
CA THR A 77 6.89 -7.66 2.09
C THR A 77 5.70 -8.65 2.08
N SER A 78 5.55 -9.46 1.02
CA SER A 78 4.50 -10.49 0.96
C SER A 78 4.60 -11.57 2.03
N GLU A 79 5.78 -11.76 2.62
CA GLU A 79 6.03 -12.78 3.64
C GLU A 79 5.70 -12.30 5.06
N TYR A 80 5.26 -11.04 5.19
CA TYR A 80 4.92 -10.42 6.47
C TYR A 80 3.42 -10.18 6.57
N GLU A 81 2.86 -10.58 7.71
CA GLU A 81 1.48 -10.22 8.08
C GLU A 81 1.51 -8.97 8.97
N PHE A 82 0.61 -8.03 8.69
CA PHE A 82 0.46 -6.81 9.50
C PHE A 82 -0.76 -6.89 10.40
N ASP A 83 -0.49 -6.82 11.70
CA ASP A 83 -1.53 -6.60 12.70
C ASP A 83 -1.42 -5.18 13.23
N VAL A 84 -2.46 -4.38 12.98
CA VAL A 84 -2.57 -3.01 13.50
C VAL A 84 -3.70 -2.97 14.51
N TRP A 85 -3.39 -2.65 15.76
CA TRP A 85 -4.40 -2.36 16.78
C TRP A 85 -4.38 -0.89 17.17
N SER A 86 -5.55 -0.34 17.47
CA SER A 86 -5.71 1.00 18.00
C SER A 86 -6.58 0.97 19.24
N GLU A 87 -6.11 1.62 20.31
CA GLU A 87 -6.82 1.71 21.58
C GLU A 87 -7.11 3.18 21.93
N TRP A 88 -8.38 3.52 22.14
CA TRP A 88 -8.78 4.82 22.66
C TRP A 88 -8.56 4.88 24.17
N ARG A 89 -7.71 5.80 24.64
CA ARG A 89 -7.42 5.97 26.06
C ARG A 89 -8.24 7.09 26.71
N GLY A 90 -8.72 6.83 27.94
CA GLY A 90 -9.37 7.82 28.80
C GLY A 90 -10.72 8.32 28.29
N GLY A 91 -10.99 9.63 28.46
CA GLY A 91 -12.26 10.28 28.12
C GLY A 91 -12.62 10.25 26.63
N PHE A 92 -11.68 9.89 25.76
CA PHE A 92 -11.90 9.76 24.31
C PHE A 92 -12.56 8.44 23.90
N ARG A 93 -12.79 7.51 24.84
CA ARG A 93 -13.48 6.24 24.55
C ARG A 93 -14.92 6.44 24.07
N SER A 94 -15.63 7.46 24.57
CA SER A 94 -16.97 7.82 24.11
C SER A 94 -16.96 8.34 22.67
N LEU A 95 -15.91 9.06 22.28
CA LEU A 95 -15.70 9.53 20.91
C LEU A 95 -15.45 8.36 19.96
N GLY A 96 -14.61 7.40 20.38
CA GLY A 96 -14.38 6.16 19.64
C GLY A 96 -15.67 5.38 19.39
N ASN A 97 -16.53 5.24 20.40
CA ASN A 97 -17.84 4.59 20.26
C ASN A 97 -18.79 5.32 19.29
N ALA A 98 -18.83 6.65 19.35
CA ALA A 98 -19.66 7.45 18.44
C ALA A 98 -19.17 7.33 16.99
N LEU A 99 -17.85 7.37 16.78
CA LEU A 99 -17.23 7.21 15.47
C LEU A 99 -17.50 5.81 14.92
N ALA A 100 -17.30 4.75 15.72
CA ALA A 100 -17.62 3.38 15.33
C ALA A 100 -19.11 3.21 14.94
N ALA A 101 -20.05 3.83 15.68
CA ALA A 101 -21.47 3.78 15.35
C ALA A 101 -21.81 4.47 14.02
N ILE A 102 -21.14 5.58 13.67
CA ILE A 102 -21.33 6.30 12.41
C ILE A 102 -20.74 5.50 11.23
N PHE A 103 -19.53 4.95 11.41
CA PHE A 103 -18.79 4.27 10.34
C PHE A 103 -19.15 2.80 10.17
N SER A 104 -19.71 2.12 11.18
CA SER A 104 -20.18 0.72 11.06
C SER A 104 -21.18 0.51 9.90
N ARG A 105 -21.92 1.55 9.52
CA ARG A 105 -22.88 1.52 8.41
C ARG A 105 -22.25 1.83 7.03
N ARG A 106 -21.00 2.30 6.97
CA ARG A 106 -20.33 2.80 5.73
C ARG A 106 -18.96 2.14 5.46
N LEU A 107 -18.63 1.05 6.15
CA LEU A 107 -17.39 0.31 5.96
C LEU A 107 -17.40 -0.50 4.65
N GLN A 108 -17.11 0.18 3.53
CA GLN A 108 -16.56 -0.48 2.33
C GLN A 108 -15.16 0.03 1.95
N GLN A 109 -14.69 1.16 2.47
CA GLN A 109 -13.42 1.78 2.03
C GLN A 109 -12.59 2.46 3.14
N LEU A 110 -13.02 2.42 4.41
CA LEU A 110 -12.29 3.08 5.50
C LEU A 110 -11.91 2.09 6.61
N ASN A 111 -10.85 1.31 6.39
CA ASN A 111 -10.25 0.42 7.38
C ASN A 111 -9.46 1.24 8.42
N VAL A 112 -10.13 2.08 9.20
CA VAL A 112 -9.54 2.66 10.41
C VAL A 112 -9.92 1.74 11.57
N PRO A 113 -8.97 1.05 12.21
CA PRO A 113 -9.28 0.20 13.35
C PRO A 113 -9.74 1.10 14.52
N LEU A 114 -11.04 1.11 14.81
CA LEU A 114 -11.62 1.97 15.86
C LEU A 114 -11.79 1.27 17.20
N SER A 115 -11.62 -0.05 17.25
CA SER A 115 -11.70 -0.85 18.48
C SER A 115 -10.64 -1.95 18.52
N PRO A 116 -10.09 -2.29 19.70
CA PRO A 116 -9.19 -3.43 19.90
C PRO A 116 -9.79 -4.80 19.54
N LEU A 117 -11.11 -4.86 19.33
CA LEU A 117 -11.87 -6.09 19.05
C LEU A 117 -12.23 -6.26 17.56
N ASP A 118 -12.19 -5.19 16.75
CA ASP A 118 -12.47 -5.25 15.31
C ASP A 118 -11.27 -5.78 14.49
N THR A 119 -10.11 -5.92 15.13
CA THR A 119 -8.85 -6.38 14.52
C THR A 119 -8.59 -7.86 14.77
N SER A 120 -9.52 -8.59 15.40
CA SER A 120 -9.40 -10.05 15.60
C SER A 120 -9.51 -10.89 14.32
N GLN A 121 -9.76 -10.26 13.17
CA GLN A 121 -9.82 -10.89 11.85
C GLN A 121 -8.57 -10.62 10.98
N GLY A 122 -7.56 -9.90 11.49
CA GLY A 122 -6.34 -9.56 10.75
C GLY A 122 -6.59 -8.58 9.60
N ILE A 123 -5.63 -7.71 9.31
CA ILE A 123 -5.66 -6.99 8.02
C ILE A 123 -5.12 -7.96 6.98
N SER A 124 -5.98 -8.48 6.10
CA SER A 124 -5.52 -9.29 4.98
C SER A 124 -4.70 -8.41 4.05
N THR A 125 -3.37 -8.48 4.19
CA THR A 125 -2.42 -7.76 3.35
C THR A 125 -2.08 -8.64 2.17
N ALA A 126 -2.15 -8.08 0.97
CA ALA A 126 -1.71 -8.77 -0.24
C ALA A 126 -0.85 -7.79 -1.03
N VAL A 127 0.42 -8.15 -1.21
CA VAL A 127 1.31 -7.48 -2.16
C VAL A 127 0.96 -8.00 -3.55
N ILE A 128 0.70 -7.12 -4.50
CA ILE A 128 0.37 -7.45 -5.87
C ILE A 128 1.46 -6.94 -6.82
N GLN A 129 1.78 -7.72 -7.84
CA GLN A 129 2.70 -7.31 -8.89
C GLN A 129 1.98 -7.21 -10.22
N LEU A 130 2.30 -6.17 -10.98
CA LEU A 130 1.88 -5.99 -12.35
C LEU A 130 3.07 -6.27 -13.25
N VAL A 131 2.97 -7.32 -14.05
CA VAL A 131 4.04 -7.78 -14.93
C VAL A 131 3.65 -7.64 -16.39
N ASP A 132 4.62 -7.36 -17.25
CA ASP A 132 4.42 -7.35 -18.68
C ASP A 132 4.33 -8.79 -19.26
N PRO A 133 3.97 -8.95 -20.54
CA PRO A 133 3.94 -10.26 -21.20
C PRO A 133 5.29 -10.99 -21.27
N ALA A 134 6.41 -10.27 -21.10
CA ALA A 134 7.74 -10.85 -21.03
C ALA A 134 8.11 -11.31 -19.60
N GLY A 135 7.29 -10.98 -18.61
CA GLY A 135 7.45 -11.34 -17.20
C GLY A 135 8.27 -10.34 -16.39
N ALA A 136 8.58 -9.15 -16.92
CA ALA A 136 9.24 -8.11 -16.14
C ALA A 136 8.21 -7.36 -15.28
N VAL A 137 8.56 -7.12 -14.03
CA VAL A 137 7.74 -6.35 -13.10
C VAL A 137 7.78 -4.88 -13.51
N GLN A 138 6.59 -4.32 -13.72
CA GLN A 138 6.42 -2.91 -14.05
C GLN A 138 6.03 -2.12 -12.80
N GLN A 139 5.23 -2.73 -11.91
CA GLN A 139 4.77 -2.11 -10.67
C GLN A 139 4.48 -3.13 -9.56
N THR A 140 4.63 -2.70 -8.31
CA THR A 140 4.18 -3.42 -7.12
C THR A 140 3.27 -2.52 -6.28
N ALA A 141 2.21 -3.08 -5.69
CA ALA A 141 1.31 -2.37 -4.79
C ALA A 141 0.82 -3.25 -3.63
#